data_AF-A0A2N2KL76-F1
#
_entry.id   AF-A0A2N2KL76-F1
#
_cell.length_a   1.000
_cell.length_b   1.000
_cell.length_c   1.000
_cell.angle_alpha   90.00
_cell.angle_beta   90.00
_cell.angle_gamma   90.00
#
_symmetry.space_group_name_H-M   'P 1'
#
loop_
_entity.id
_entity.type
_entity.pdbx_description
1 polymer ?
#
loop_
_entity_poly.entity_id
_entity_poly.type
_entity_poly.pdbx_seq_one_letter_code
_entity_poly.pdbx_strand_id
1 'polypeptide(L)' 'MVRDILKGLAAQNVTVFVSTHTLSLAEDLCDRIGVIHKGNLIAEGTVAELNLAAKTGEARLEEVFLTLVREV' A
#
# COMPACT_ATOMS: atom_id res chain seq x y z
N MET A 1 5.75 18.40 -2.49
CA MET A 1 4.68 19.41 -2.33
C MET A 1 3.37 18.80 -1.81
N VAL A 2 2.64 17.96 -2.56
CA VAL A 2 1.37 17.36 -2.05
C VAL A 2 1.63 16.27 -0.99
N ARG A 3 2.59 15.38 -1.23
CA ARG A 3 2.98 14.33 -0.28
C ARG A 3 3.31 14.88 1.11
N ASP A 4 4.08 15.97 1.16
CA ASP A 4 4.55 16.57 2.41
C ASP A 4 3.38 17.16 3.22
N ILE A 5 2.37 17.71 2.54
CA ILE A 5 1.14 18.18 3.18
C ILE A 5 0.38 17.01 3.79
N LEU A 6 0.22 15.91 3.05
CA LEU A 6 -0.50 14.73 3.55
C LEU A 6 0.21 14.09 4.76
N LYS A 7 1.55 13.98 4.71
CA LYS A 7 2.35 13.54 5.86
C LYS A 7 2.23 14.50 7.06
N GLY A 8 2.21 15.81 6.80
CA GLY A 8 2.02 16.82 7.83
C GLY A 8 0.65 16.76 8.52
N LEU A 9 -0.40 16.44 7.76
CA LEU A 9 -1.75 16.20 8.31
C LEU A 9 -1.81 14.92 9.15
N ALA A 10 -1.23 13.82 8.64
CA ALA A 10 -1.16 12.56 9.38
C ALA A 10 -0.42 12.73 10.72
N ALA A 11 0.70 13.48 10.73
CA ALA A 11 1.44 13.81 11.95
C ALA A 11 0.63 14.63 12.98
N GLN A 12 -0.48 15.26 12.56
CA GLN A 12 -1.42 15.97 13.41
C GLN A 12 -2.63 15.12 13.82
N ASN A 13 -2.52 13.78 13.71
CA ASN A 13 -3.60 12.82 13.99
C ASN A 13 -4.81 12.92 13.05
N VAL A 14 -4.65 13.51 11.86
CA VAL A 14 -5.68 13.48 10.82
C VAL A 14 -5.58 12.18 10.03
N THR A 15 -6.67 11.41 9.94
CA THR A 15 -6.70 10.22 9.07
C THR A 15 -6.76 10.65 7.61
N VAL A 16 -5.81 10.15 6.80
CA VAL A 16 -5.75 10.41 5.37
C VAL A 16 -6.00 9.11 4.62
N PHE A 17 -6.99 9.11 3.72
CA PHE A 17 -7.24 8.00 2.80
C PHE A 17 -6.80 8.39 1.39
N VAL A 18 -5.91 7.58 0.81
CA VAL A 18 -5.35 7.82 -0.54
C VAL A 18 -5.63 6.61 -1.41
N SER A 19 -6.18 6.86 -2.61
CA SER A 19 -6.25 5.88 -3.69
C SER A 19 -5.30 6.31 -4.80
N THR A 20 -4.43 5.40 -5.23
CA THR A 20 -3.48 5.65 -6.31
C THR A 20 -3.18 4.35 -7.05
N HIS A 21 -2.82 4.47 -8.33
CA HIS A 21 -2.27 3.37 -9.12
C HIS A 21 -0.72 3.37 -9.09
N THR A 22 -0.11 4.40 -8.50
CA THR A 22 1.33 4.52 -8.36
C THR A 22 1.78 3.86 -7.05
N LEU A 23 2.29 2.64 -7.14
CA LEU A 23 2.66 1.83 -5.97
C LEU A 23 3.79 2.46 -5.16
N SER A 24 4.81 3.05 -5.81
CA SER A 24 5.89 3.77 -5.10
C SER A 24 5.39 4.94 -4.26
N LEU A 25 4.32 5.63 -4.70
CA LEU A 25 3.70 6.69 -3.91
C LEU A 25 2.98 6.11 -2.68
N ALA A 26 2.24 5.02 -2.86
CA ALA A 26 1.55 4.35 -1.75
C ALA A 26 2.56 3.81 -0.71
N GLU A 27 3.62 3.16 -1.17
CA GLU A 27 4.71 2.64 -0.33
C GLU A 27 5.38 3.75 0.49
N ASP A 28 5.64 4.92 -0.12
CA ASP A 28 6.32 6.02 0.56
C ASP A 28 5.42 6.85 1.49
N LEU A 29 4.10 6.86 1.26
CA LEU A 29 3.16 7.77 1.92
C LEU A 29 2.27 7.08 2.96
N CYS A 30 1.82 5.86 2.69
CA CYS A 30 0.79 5.20 3.48
C CYS A 30 1.39 4.29 4.55
N ASP A 31 0.84 4.35 5.76
CA ASP A 31 1.23 3.43 6.84
C ASP A 31 0.70 2.00 6.59
N ARG A 32 -0.48 1.91 5.96
CA ARG A 32 -1.15 0.66 5.58
C ARG A 32 -1.71 0.79 4.17
N ILE A 33 -1.71 -0.31 3.43
CA ILE A 33 -2.06 -0.38 2.02
C ILE A 33 -3.05 -1.52 1.81
N GLY A 34 -4.16 -1.22 1.12
CA GLY A 34 -5.12 -2.20 0.65
C GLY A 34 -4.96 -2.46 -0.84
N VAL A 35 -4.98 -3.73 -1.24
CA VAL A 35 -4.94 -4.16 -2.64
C VAL A 35 -6.33 -4.56 -3.09
N ILE A 36 -6.87 -3.84 -4.07
CA ILE A 36 -8.18 -4.14 -4.66
C ILE A 36 -7.99 -4.76 -6.04
N HIS A 37 -8.60 -5.92 -6.28
CA HIS A 37 -8.64 -6.58 -7.58
C HIS A 37 -10.06 -7.03 -7.90
N LYS A 38 -10.54 -6.72 -9.13
CA LYS A 38 -11.89 -7.06 -9.61
C LYS A 38 -13.01 -6.68 -8.63
N GLY A 39 -12.87 -5.52 -7.96
CA GLY A 39 -13.85 -5.02 -6.99
C GLY A 39 -13.77 -5.63 -5.59
N ASN A 40 -12.81 -6.51 -5.31
CA ASN A 40 -12.62 -7.13 -4.01
C ASN A 40 -11.31 -6.66 -3.36
N LEU A 41 -11.34 -6.40 -2.05
CA LEU A 41 -10.13 -6.18 -1.25
C LEU A 41 -9.48 -7.54 -0.99
N ILE A 42 -8.38 -7.83 -1.67
CA ILE A 42 -7.71 -9.13 -1.63
C ILE A 42 -6.59 -9.19 -0.59
N ALA A 43 -6.06 -8.03 -0.17
CA ALA A 43 -5.06 -7.92 0.90
C ALA A 43 -5.11 -6.52 1.53
N GLU A 44 -4.77 -6.41 2.81
CA GLU A 44 -4.64 -5.15 3.54
C GLU A 44 -3.60 -5.29 4.65
N GLY A 45 -2.68 -4.34 4.76
CA GLY A 45 -1.70 -4.32 5.83
C GLY A 45 -0.56 -3.33 5.59
N THR A 46 0.43 -3.36 6.47
CA THR A 46 1.73 -2.72 6.23
C THR A 46 2.45 -3.41 5.08
N VAL A 47 3.47 -2.76 4.50
CA VAL A 47 4.28 -3.36 3.43
C VAL A 47 4.94 -4.67 3.89
N ALA A 48 5.32 -4.78 5.16
CA ALA A 48 5.87 -6.01 5.74
C ALA A 48 4.84 -7.15 5.82
N GLU A 49 3.60 -6.84 6.24
CA GLU A 49 2.50 -7.81 6.28
C GLU A 49 2.11 -8.28 4.87
N LEU A 50 2.07 -7.36 3.90
CA LEU A 50 1.78 -7.69 2.51
C LEU A 50 2.88 -8.56 1.89
N ASN A 51 4.15 -8.27 2.19
CA ASN A 51 5.29 -9.10 1.80
C ASN A 51 5.21 -10.53 2.36
N LEU A 52 4.79 -10.67 3.62
CA LEU A 52 4.55 -11.98 4.24
C LEU A 52 3.40 -12.73 3.55
N ALA A 53 2.29 -12.03 3.25
CA ALA A 53 1.14 -12.60 2.57
C ALA A 53 1.50 -13.10 1.15
N ALA A 54 2.30 -12.33 0.41
CA ALA A 54 2.77 -12.69 -0.93
C ALA A 54 3.95 -13.68 -0.93
N LYS A 55 4.54 -13.99 0.24
CA LYS A 55 5.74 -14.85 0.38
C LYS A 55 6.94 -14.34 -0.44
N THR A 56 7.04 -13.03 -0.62
CA THR A 56 8.07 -12.38 -1.46
C THR A 56 9.33 -11.96 -0.70
N GLY A 57 9.39 -12.11 0.63
CA GLY A 57 10.53 -11.67 1.44
C GLY A 57 10.54 -10.16 1.64
N GLU A 58 11.70 -9.49 1.53
CA GLU A 58 11.82 -8.02 1.58
C GLU A 58 11.71 -7.40 0.18
N ALA A 59 10.57 -7.61 -0.48
CA ALA A 59 10.34 -7.10 -1.82
C ALA A 59 9.70 -5.70 -1.81
N ARG A 60 9.87 -4.97 -2.92
CA ARG A 60 9.16 -3.72 -3.19
C ARG A 60 7.67 -3.98 -3.30
N LEU A 61 6.84 -2.99 -2.94
CA LEU A 61 5.38 -3.10 -3.04
C LEU A 61 4.89 -3.51 -4.45
N GLU A 62 5.61 -3.12 -5.51
CA GLU A 62 5.29 -3.51 -6.89
C GLU A 62 5.34 -5.02 -7.12
N GLU A 63 6.37 -5.69 -6.60
CA GLU A 63 6.54 -7.14 -6.72
C GLU A 63 5.49 -7.90 -5.90
N VAL A 64 5.20 -7.39 -4.70
CA VAL A 64 4.14 -7.90 -3.81
C VAL A 64 2.79 -7.83 -4.50
N PHE A 65 2.45 -6.68 -5.08
CA PHE A 65 1.19 -6.46 -5.79
C PHE A 65 1.04 -7.42 -6.99
N LEU A 66 2.09 -7.57 -7.80
CA LEU A 66 2.07 -8.49 -8.95
C LEU A 66 1.85 -9.93 -8.52
N THR A 67 2.40 -10.33 -7.38
CA THR A 67 2.21 -11.68 -6.82
C THR A 67 0.78 -11.88 -6.34
N LEU A 68 0.26 -10.96 -5.53
CA LEU A 68 -1.10 -11.03 -4.98
C LEU A 68 -2.18 -11.04 -6.05
N VAL A 69 -2.03 -10.25 -7.12
CA VAL A 69 -3.02 -10.18 -8.20
C VAL A 69 -2.96 -11.41 -9.12
N ARG A 70 -1.83 -12.13 -9.19
CA ARG A 70 -1.71 -13.37 -9.98
C ARG A 70 -2.32 -14.58 -9.28
N GLU A 71 -2.39 -14.57 -7.96
CA GLU A 71 -2.95 -15.68 -7.17
C GLU A 71 -4.50 -15.65 -7.08
N VAL A 72 -5.18 -14.64 -7.64
CA VAL A 72 -6.65 -14.42 -7.53
C VAL A 72 -7.36 -14.32 -8.89
#